data_AF-A0A1W9GVK1-F1
#
_entry.id   AF-A0A1W9GVK1-F1
#
_cell.length_a   1.000
_cell.length_b   1.000
_cell.length_c   1.000
_cell.angle_alpha   90.00
_cell.angle_beta   90.00
_cell.angle_gamma   90.00
#
_symmetry.space_group_name_H-M   'P 1'
#
loop_
_entity.id
_entity.type
_entity.pdbx_description
1 polymer ?
#
loop_
_entity_poly.entity_id
_entity_poly.type
_entity_poly.pdbx_seq_one_letter_code
_entity_poly.pdbx_strand_id
1 'polypeptide(L)'
;MALEFGVTPTSIIPDVPQEDLVQLYATKPMPRYDRLRGGLVQPRKGKRIWFDPTPQTQQWSDTLAAINAFYRQQKIEPAPDFLEAWLSERNADPDRGGPRYRMPELFGTDLYRVFNNGDAADPRFDLGGRLFGGWWMYVSETARSAITINGQTTIELDYAQCHPRMLYHERDLPGDGELYTVPEIVAYEIETGKEPRTYRPCIKWLTQILINGRGRPEAVEPPGDMLFPPDIPLKRVIGFIEAMHQPIADSFRTGAGLRLMRTESDIAFEIVATAMAEGWTVLPVHDSFITTIDRRDRLKAMMVDAYVWRLGREPVFKDNIIK
;
A
#
# COMPACT_ATOMS: atom_id res chain seq x y z
N MET A 1 -20.70 -6.86 21.86
CA MET A 1 -20.27 -6.69 20.46
C MET A 1 -19.18 -7.66 20.00
N ALA A 2 -17.88 -7.50 20.28
CA ALA A 2 -16.83 -8.37 19.69
C ALA A 2 -16.94 -9.88 20.02
N LEU A 3 -17.39 -10.22 21.24
CA LEU A 3 -17.66 -11.61 21.65
C LEU A 3 -18.86 -12.23 20.92
N GLU A 4 -19.87 -11.44 20.55
CA GLU A 4 -21.06 -11.89 19.81
C GLU A 4 -20.74 -12.25 18.35
N PHE A 5 -19.56 -11.82 17.85
CA PHE A 5 -19.05 -12.14 16.52
C PHE A 5 -17.92 -13.20 16.53
N GLY A 6 -17.66 -13.83 17.68
CA GLY A 6 -16.74 -14.99 17.78
C GLY A 6 -15.25 -14.65 17.95
N VAL A 7 -14.92 -13.44 18.42
CA VAL A 7 -13.55 -13.09 18.82
C VAL A 7 -13.27 -13.65 20.22
N THR A 8 -12.30 -14.56 20.38
CA THR A 8 -11.90 -15.08 21.70
C THR A 8 -10.62 -14.39 22.20
N PRO A 9 -10.35 -14.35 23.52
CA PRO A 9 -9.11 -13.78 24.07
C PRO A 9 -7.81 -14.40 23.53
N THR A 10 -7.89 -15.62 22.99
CA THR A 10 -6.80 -16.35 22.33
C THR A 10 -6.64 -16.05 20.84
N SER A 11 -7.61 -15.38 20.21
CA SER A 11 -7.48 -14.81 18.85
C SER A 11 -6.72 -13.49 18.85
N ILE A 12 -6.46 -12.93 20.03
CA ILE A 12 -5.83 -11.64 20.23
C ILE A 12 -4.32 -11.88 20.30
N ILE A 13 -3.56 -11.49 19.27
CA ILE A 13 -2.14 -11.19 19.46
C ILE A 13 -2.14 -9.81 20.13
N PRO A 14 -1.93 -9.69 21.45
CA PRO A 14 -2.19 -8.44 22.15
C PRO A 14 -1.19 -7.37 21.72
N ASP A 15 0.05 -7.79 21.49
CA ASP A 15 1.18 -6.94 21.14
C ASP A 15 2.11 -7.70 20.20
N VAL A 16 2.73 -7.00 19.25
CA VAL A 16 3.83 -7.56 18.46
C VAL A 16 5.08 -7.56 19.34
N PRO A 17 5.72 -8.72 19.60
CA PRO A 17 6.95 -8.78 20.37
C PRO A 17 8.05 -7.90 19.79
N GLN A 18 8.96 -7.39 20.62
CA GLN A 18 10.01 -6.47 20.17
C GLN A 18 10.88 -7.08 19.06
N GLU A 19 11.21 -8.37 19.18
CA GLU A 19 11.95 -9.14 18.17
C GLU A 19 11.21 -9.32 16.83
N ASP A 20 9.91 -9.02 16.80
CA ASP A 20 9.03 -9.13 15.64
C ASP A 20 8.66 -7.79 15.01
N LEU A 21 9.09 -6.67 15.60
CA LEU A 21 8.84 -5.33 15.08
C LEU A 21 9.62 -5.04 13.79
N VAL A 22 10.77 -5.67 13.60
CA VAL A 22 11.54 -5.58 12.34
C VAL A 22 11.69 -6.98 11.76
N GLN A 23 11.10 -7.21 10.59
CA GLN A 23 11.07 -8.52 9.96
C GLN A 23 11.82 -8.50 8.63
N LEU A 24 12.64 -9.51 8.39
CA LEU A 24 13.31 -9.75 7.13
C LEU A 24 12.81 -11.04 6.50
N TYR A 25 12.51 -11.02 5.20
CA TYR A 25 12.07 -12.19 4.45
C TYR A 25 13.01 -12.48 3.28
N ALA A 26 13.29 -13.77 3.07
CA ALA A 26 14.02 -14.25 1.91
C ALA A 26 13.28 -13.96 0.60
N THR A 27 13.98 -14.08 -0.53
CA THR A 27 13.34 -14.06 -1.84
C THR A 27 12.24 -15.13 -1.93
N LYS A 28 11.13 -14.80 -2.59
CA LYS A 28 10.05 -15.76 -2.81
C LYS A 28 10.58 -16.97 -3.58
N PRO A 29 10.29 -18.21 -3.15
CA PRO A 29 10.68 -19.39 -3.91
C PRO A 29 10.00 -19.42 -5.28
N MET A 30 10.59 -20.17 -6.20
CA MET A 30 9.94 -20.50 -7.47
C MET A 30 8.58 -21.18 -7.24
N PRO A 31 7.61 -21.05 -8.17
CA PRO A 31 6.35 -21.75 -8.06
C PRO A 31 6.58 -23.27 -7.99
N ARG A 32 5.85 -23.95 -7.11
CA ARG A 32 5.95 -25.40 -6.94
C ARG A 32 4.62 -26.07 -7.24
N TYR A 33 4.65 -27.28 -7.80
CA TYR A 33 3.43 -28.03 -8.07
C TYR A 33 2.82 -28.54 -6.77
N ASP A 34 1.60 -28.10 -6.45
CA ASP A 34 0.81 -28.57 -5.32
C ASP A 34 -0.12 -29.69 -5.80
N ARG A 35 0.18 -30.93 -5.42
CA ARG A 35 -0.59 -32.11 -5.81
C ARG A 35 -2.02 -32.11 -5.28
N LEU A 36 -2.30 -31.43 -4.16
CA LEU A 36 -3.64 -31.34 -3.58
C LEU A 36 -4.51 -30.33 -4.33
N ARG A 37 -3.88 -29.29 -4.89
CA ARG A 37 -4.56 -28.24 -5.67
C ARG A 37 -4.51 -28.47 -7.18
N GLY A 38 -3.79 -29.50 -7.64
CA GLY A 38 -3.72 -29.86 -9.05
C GLY A 38 -2.99 -28.85 -9.94
N GLY A 39 -2.10 -28.02 -9.39
CA GLY A 39 -1.48 -26.91 -10.15
C GLY A 39 -0.23 -26.31 -9.51
N LEU A 40 0.43 -25.42 -10.24
CA LEU A 40 1.55 -24.63 -9.71
C LEU A 40 1.02 -23.60 -8.70
N VAL A 41 1.63 -23.56 -7.52
CA VAL A 41 1.34 -22.59 -6.47
C VAL A 41 2.56 -21.74 -6.23
N GLN A 42 2.43 -20.43 -6.48
CA GLN A 42 3.41 -19.43 -6.09
C GLN A 42 3.27 -19.12 -4.59
N PRO A 43 4.33 -19.26 -3.78
CA PRO A 43 4.29 -18.85 -2.38
C PRO A 43 3.96 -17.36 -2.23
N ARG A 44 3.04 -17.03 -1.32
CA ARG A 44 2.62 -15.63 -1.08
C ARG A 44 3.76 -14.75 -0.56
N LYS A 45 4.61 -15.30 0.31
CA LYS A 45 5.79 -14.63 0.91
C LYS A 45 6.99 -15.56 0.95
N GLY A 46 8.19 -14.98 1.06
CA GLY A 46 9.41 -15.72 1.35
C GLY A 46 9.40 -16.31 2.76
N LYS A 47 10.42 -17.07 3.11
CA LYS A 47 10.61 -17.53 4.49
C LYS A 47 11.16 -16.38 5.33
N ARG A 48 10.70 -16.23 6.57
CA ARG A 48 11.28 -15.27 7.52
C ARG A 48 12.73 -15.65 7.82
N ILE A 49 13.61 -14.66 7.80
CA ILE A 49 15.03 -14.77 8.10
C ILE A 49 15.26 -14.22 9.50
N TRP A 50 16.01 -14.98 10.30
CA TRP A 50 16.56 -14.50 11.56
C TRP A 50 17.90 -13.81 11.30
N PHE A 51 18.14 -12.70 11.99
CA PHE A 51 19.36 -11.92 11.89
C PHE A 51 19.70 -11.37 13.29
N ASP A 52 20.98 -11.15 13.55
CA ASP A 52 21.41 -10.47 14.77
C ASP A 52 21.11 -8.96 14.65
N PRO A 53 20.48 -8.32 15.66
CA PRO A 53 20.18 -6.90 15.59
C PRO A 53 21.42 -6.04 15.34
N THR A 54 21.33 -5.20 14.32
CA THR A 54 22.27 -4.10 14.07
C THR A 54 21.83 -2.84 14.84
N PRO A 55 22.70 -1.84 15.03
CA PRO A 55 22.29 -0.56 15.63
C PRO A 55 21.09 0.09 14.93
N GLN A 56 21.05 0.01 13.59
CA GLN A 56 19.96 0.57 12.80
C GLN A 56 18.63 -0.17 13.01
N THR A 57 18.66 -1.51 12.97
CA THR A 57 17.44 -2.31 13.19
C THR A 57 16.95 -2.20 14.63
N GLN A 58 17.86 -2.06 15.60
CA GLN A 58 17.50 -1.81 17.00
C GLN A 58 16.81 -0.46 17.14
N GLN A 59 17.37 0.60 16.54
CA GLN A 59 16.75 1.92 16.53
C GLN A 59 15.32 1.89 15.95
N TRP A 60 15.12 1.20 14.83
CA TRP A 60 13.79 1.03 14.24
C TRP A 60 12.85 0.26 15.17
N SER A 61 13.34 -0.83 15.77
CA SER A 61 12.56 -1.62 16.72
C SER A 61 12.12 -0.79 17.93
N ASP A 62 13.02 -0.01 18.52
CA ASP A 62 12.73 0.81 19.70
C ASP A 62 11.74 1.94 19.36
N THR A 63 11.90 2.54 18.19
CA THR A 63 10.97 3.57 17.69
C THR A 63 9.59 2.98 17.40
N LEU A 64 9.50 1.78 16.81
CA LEU A 64 8.22 1.08 16.62
C LEU A 64 7.56 0.72 17.95
N ALA A 65 8.33 0.28 18.93
CA ALA A 65 7.82 -0.01 20.27
C ALA A 65 7.20 1.25 20.91
N ALA A 66 7.86 2.40 20.76
CA ALA A 66 7.34 3.69 21.21
C ALA A 66 6.06 4.10 20.47
N ILE A 67 6.03 3.97 19.14
CA ILE A 67 4.84 4.25 18.31
C ILE A 67 3.66 3.39 18.76
N ASN A 68 3.89 2.09 18.94
CA ASN A 68 2.84 1.16 19.36
C ASN A 68 2.34 1.48 20.77
N ALA A 69 3.25 1.80 21.70
CA ALA A 69 2.87 2.25 23.05
C ALA A 69 2.04 3.53 23.02
N PHE A 70 2.33 4.46 22.11
CA PHE A 70 1.51 5.65 21.88
C PHE A 70 0.14 5.31 21.29
N TYR A 71 0.07 4.43 20.28
CA TYR A 71 -1.19 4.02 19.64
C TYR A 71 -2.15 3.31 20.59
N ARG A 72 -1.63 2.52 21.54
CA ARG A 72 -2.44 1.88 22.58
C ARG A 72 -3.14 2.88 23.50
N GLN A 73 -2.68 4.12 23.56
CA GLN A 73 -3.31 5.20 24.32
C GLN A 73 -4.38 5.94 23.51
N GLN A 74 -4.50 5.66 22.21
CA GLN A 74 -5.44 6.32 21.30
C GLN A 74 -6.68 5.45 21.11
N LYS A 75 -7.84 6.08 20.98
CA LYS A 75 -9.08 5.43 20.59
C LYS A 75 -9.20 5.45 19.06
N ILE A 76 -8.75 4.39 18.39
CA ILE A 76 -8.79 4.24 16.93
C ILE A 76 -9.91 3.27 16.56
N GLU A 77 -11.05 3.79 16.12
CA GLU A 77 -12.26 3.00 15.88
C GLU A 77 -13.07 3.57 14.71
N PRO A 78 -13.84 2.74 13.98
CA PRO A 78 -14.82 3.26 13.03
C PRO A 78 -15.91 4.04 13.78
N ALA A 79 -16.51 5.02 13.11
CA ALA A 79 -17.66 5.75 13.62
C ALA A 79 -18.79 4.75 14.01
N PRO A 80 -19.41 4.87 15.19
CA PRO A 80 -20.35 3.87 15.71
C PRO A 80 -21.48 3.49 14.73
N ASP A 81 -22.13 4.50 14.14
CA ASP A 81 -23.29 4.29 13.26
C ASP A 81 -22.91 3.74 11.89
N PHE A 82 -21.68 4.02 11.44
CA PHE A 82 -21.21 3.55 10.15
C PHE A 82 -21.10 2.04 10.13
N LEU A 83 -20.60 1.44 11.22
CA LEU A 83 -20.21 0.05 11.20
C LEU A 83 -21.41 -0.90 11.06
N GLU A 84 -22.48 -0.65 11.80
CA GLU A 84 -23.70 -1.46 11.74
C GLU A 84 -24.38 -1.34 10.37
N ALA A 85 -24.52 -0.11 9.87
CA ALA A 85 -25.11 0.16 8.56
C ALA A 85 -24.29 -0.50 7.44
N TRP A 86 -22.97 -0.28 7.42
CA TRP A 86 -22.08 -0.81 6.39
C TRP A 86 -22.03 -2.33 6.38
N LEU A 87 -21.95 -2.98 7.56
CA LEU A 87 -21.99 -4.44 7.65
C LEU A 87 -23.34 -5.00 7.19
N SER A 88 -24.43 -4.33 7.51
CA SER A 88 -25.78 -4.71 7.09
C SER A 88 -25.90 -4.64 5.56
N GLU A 89 -25.59 -3.48 4.97
CA GLU A 89 -25.62 -3.25 3.53
C GLU A 89 -24.73 -4.23 2.77
N ARG A 90 -23.48 -4.38 3.21
CA ARG A 90 -22.51 -5.25 2.53
C ARG A 90 -22.85 -6.73 2.64
N ASN A 91 -23.49 -7.17 3.72
CA ASN A 91 -23.97 -8.55 3.84
C ASN A 91 -25.33 -8.78 3.17
N ALA A 92 -26.09 -7.73 2.89
CA ALA A 92 -27.34 -7.79 2.12
C ALA A 92 -27.11 -7.75 0.61
N ASP A 93 -25.94 -7.32 0.15
CA ASP A 93 -25.53 -7.32 -1.26
C ASP A 93 -25.57 -8.75 -1.86
N PRO A 94 -26.52 -9.03 -2.78
CA PRO A 94 -26.69 -10.35 -3.38
C PRO A 94 -25.56 -10.71 -4.36
N ASP A 95 -24.86 -9.72 -4.90
CA ASP A 95 -23.81 -9.90 -5.91
C ASP A 95 -22.42 -10.09 -5.28
N ARG A 96 -22.27 -9.84 -3.96
CA ARG A 96 -20.99 -10.00 -3.25
C ARG A 96 -20.41 -11.41 -3.38
N GLY A 97 -21.27 -12.43 -3.35
CA GLY A 97 -20.86 -13.82 -3.23
C GLY A 97 -20.05 -14.12 -1.95
N GLY A 98 -19.75 -15.40 -1.71
CA GLY A 98 -18.88 -15.83 -0.62
C GLY A 98 -19.49 -15.76 0.81
N PRO A 99 -18.71 -16.13 1.86
CA PRO A 99 -19.18 -16.20 3.24
C PRO A 99 -19.39 -14.81 3.85
N ARG A 100 -20.36 -14.66 4.77
CA ARG A 100 -20.73 -13.40 5.44
C ARG A 100 -19.49 -12.60 5.87
N TYR A 101 -19.43 -11.31 5.53
CA TYR A 101 -18.32 -10.45 5.90
C TYR A 101 -18.30 -10.32 7.43
N ARG A 102 -17.22 -10.81 8.05
CA ARG A 102 -16.90 -10.59 9.45
C ARG A 102 -15.87 -9.46 9.48
N MET A 103 -16.06 -8.50 10.38
CA MET A 103 -15.10 -7.41 10.53
C MET A 103 -13.68 -7.96 10.77
N PRO A 104 -12.64 -7.28 10.25
CA PRO A 104 -11.31 -7.52 10.75
C PRO A 104 -11.27 -7.22 12.24
N GLU A 105 -10.35 -7.88 12.89
CA GLU A 105 -9.99 -7.69 14.28
C GLU A 105 -9.56 -6.22 14.51
N LEU A 106 -10.52 -5.33 14.79
CA LEU A 106 -10.33 -3.88 14.98
C LEU A 106 -9.41 -3.51 16.17
N PHE A 107 -8.88 -4.52 16.85
CA PHE A 107 -8.03 -4.37 18.02
C PHE A 107 -6.54 -4.34 17.67
N GLY A 108 -6.13 -4.82 16.49
CA GLY A 108 -4.72 -4.78 16.08
C GLY A 108 -4.29 -3.38 15.67
N THR A 109 -3.58 -2.66 16.53
CA THR A 109 -3.02 -1.32 16.24
C THR A 109 -1.50 -1.31 16.13
N ASP A 110 -0.83 -2.34 16.63
CA ASP A 110 0.62 -2.45 16.59
C ASP A 110 1.16 -2.48 15.15
N LEU A 111 2.17 -1.65 14.91
CA LEU A 111 2.91 -1.58 13.68
C LEU A 111 4.21 -2.39 13.76
N TYR A 112 4.54 -3.05 12.67
CA TYR A 112 5.82 -3.68 12.42
C TYR A 112 6.30 -3.40 10.99
N ARG A 113 7.60 -3.52 10.77
CA ARG A 113 8.27 -3.12 9.52
C ARG A 113 8.80 -4.35 8.79
N VAL A 114 8.47 -4.51 7.51
CA VAL A 114 8.77 -5.74 6.75
C VAL A 114 9.66 -5.48 5.55
N PHE A 115 10.87 -6.03 5.60
CA PHE A 115 11.87 -6.03 4.53
C PHE A 115 11.85 -7.34 3.74
N ASN A 116 12.23 -7.28 2.46
CA ASN A 116 12.10 -8.39 1.52
C ASN A 116 13.42 -8.68 0.80
N ASN A 117 13.52 -9.88 0.25
CA ASN A 117 14.70 -10.35 -0.50
C ASN A 117 16.02 -10.26 0.29
N GLY A 118 15.96 -10.49 1.60
CA GLY A 118 17.15 -10.59 2.44
C GLY A 118 17.89 -11.91 2.25
N ASP A 119 19.14 -11.93 2.71
CA ASP A 119 19.98 -13.12 2.84
C ASP A 119 20.32 -13.33 4.32
N ALA A 120 20.41 -14.59 4.78
CA ALA A 120 20.69 -14.89 6.19
C ALA A 120 22.17 -14.70 6.55
N ALA A 121 23.08 -14.86 5.57
CA ALA A 121 24.51 -14.65 5.73
C ALA A 121 24.89 -13.17 5.56
N ASP A 122 24.13 -12.41 4.78
CA ASP A 122 24.27 -10.96 4.56
C ASP A 122 22.90 -10.26 4.66
N PRO A 123 22.37 -10.03 5.89
CA PRO A 123 21.04 -9.45 6.07
C PRO A 123 21.03 -7.98 5.64
N ARG A 124 20.35 -7.71 4.52
CA ARG A 124 20.17 -6.36 3.98
C ARG A 124 18.74 -5.86 4.12
N PHE A 125 18.62 -4.55 4.33
CA PHE A 125 17.35 -3.85 4.61
C PHE A 125 17.09 -2.73 3.59
N ASP A 126 17.52 -2.95 2.35
CA ASP A 126 17.46 -2.02 1.22
C ASP A 126 16.20 -2.20 0.34
N LEU A 127 15.40 -3.24 0.59
CA LEU A 127 14.23 -3.59 -0.22
C LEU A 127 12.97 -3.79 0.63
N GLY A 128 11.89 -3.11 0.26
CA GLY A 128 10.62 -3.12 1.00
C GLY A 128 10.67 -2.20 2.22
N GLY A 129 10.35 -2.71 3.41
CA GLY A 129 10.35 -1.95 4.65
C GLY A 129 8.99 -1.34 5.01
N ARG A 130 7.92 -1.56 4.24
CA ARG A 130 6.59 -1.00 4.56
C ARG A 130 6.14 -1.36 5.98
N LEU A 131 5.38 -0.45 6.58
CA LEU A 131 4.70 -0.67 7.85
C LEU A 131 3.45 -1.53 7.62
N PHE A 132 3.21 -2.46 8.53
CA PHE A 132 2.08 -3.38 8.55
C PHE A 132 1.56 -3.54 9.98
N GLY A 133 0.37 -4.11 10.12
CA GLY A 133 -0.16 -4.57 11.41
C GLY A 133 -1.46 -3.88 11.82
N GLY A 134 -1.54 -2.55 11.62
CA GLY A 134 -2.75 -1.78 11.89
C GLY A 134 -3.97 -2.28 11.10
N TRP A 135 -5.07 -2.55 11.81
CA TRP A 135 -6.30 -3.10 11.23
C TRP A 135 -6.85 -2.24 10.09
N TRP A 136 -6.65 -0.93 10.15
CA TRP A 136 -7.10 0.04 9.15
C TRP A 136 -6.49 -0.20 7.77
N MET A 137 -5.34 -0.88 7.69
CA MET A 137 -4.71 -1.25 6.41
C MET A 137 -5.48 -2.37 5.68
N TYR A 138 -6.34 -3.11 6.38
CA TYR A 138 -7.03 -4.28 5.86
C TYR A 138 -8.53 -4.07 5.62
N VAL A 139 -9.02 -2.84 5.83
CA VAL A 139 -10.40 -2.46 5.50
C VAL A 139 -10.46 -1.68 4.17
N SER A 140 -11.64 -1.65 3.56
CA SER A 140 -11.86 -0.90 2.31
C SER A 140 -11.70 0.60 2.52
N GLU A 141 -11.47 1.35 1.44
CA GLU A 141 -11.41 2.82 1.46
C GLU A 141 -12.65 3.44 2.12
N THR A 142 -13.84 2.95 1.81
CA THR A 142 -15.10 3.38 2.44
C THR A 142 -15.11 3.15 3.95
N ALA A 143 -14.57 2.02 4.42
CA ALA A 143 -14.47 1.75 5.84
C ALA A 143 -13.37 2.59 6.51
N ARG A 144 -12.27 2.87 5.79
CA ARG A 144 -11.21 3.77 6.27
C ARG A 144 -11.71 5.20 6.44
N SER A 145 -12.56 5.71 5.53
CA SER A 145 -13.12 7.07 5.64
C SER A 145 -14.02 7.27 6.86
N ALA A 146 -14.50 6.17 7.46
CA ALA A 146 -15.29 6.22 8.68
C ALA A 146 -14.44 6.12 9.95
N ILE A 147 -13.12 6.02 9.87
CA ILE A 147 -12.26 5.96 11.04
C ILE A 147 -12.35 7.28 11.82
N THR A 148 -12.43 7.13 13.13
CA THR A 148 -12.26 8.23 14.09
C THR A 148 -11.02 7.97 14.93
N ILE A 149 -10.36 9.05 15.34
CA ILE A 149 -9.25 9.02 16.29
C ILE A 149 -9.67 9.87 17.48
N ASN A 150 -9.77 9.27 18.67
CA ASN A 150 -10.24 9.92 19.89
C ASN A 150 -11.60 10.62 19.72
N GLY A 151 -12.48 10.02 18.91
CA GLY A 151 -13.81 10.55 18.59
C GLY A 151 -13.81 11.66 17.53
N GLN A 152 -12.67 12.06 16.99
CA GLN A 152 -12.57 13.06 15.93
C GLN A 152 -12.58 12.40 14.55
N THR A 153 -13.32 12.99 13.61
CA THR A 153 -13.35 12.57 12.20
C THR A 153 -11.96 12.71 11.57
N THR A 154 -11.65 11.78 10.68
CA THR A 154 -10.35 11.73 10.02
C THR A 154 -10.41 12.11 8.53
N ILE A 155 -9.24 12.34 7.96
CA ILE A 155 -9.00 12.53 6.54
C ILE A 155 -7.82 11.65 6.11
N GLU A 156 -7.89 11.08 4.92
CA GLU A 156 -6.78 10.36 4.28
C GLU A 156 -6.09 11.27 3.25
N LEU A 157 -4.79 11.50 3.38
CA LEU A 157 -3.94 12.14 2.37
C LEU A 157 -3.12 11.08 1.65
N ASP A 158 -3.07 11.14 0.33
CA ASP A 158 -2.46 10.10 -0.50
C ASP A 158 -1.61 10.72 -1.62
N TYR A 159 -0.43 10.14 -1.85
CA TYR A 159 0.41 10.50 -2.98
C TYR A 159 -0.23 10.08 -4.32
N ALA A 160 -0.27 10.99 -5.28
CA ALA A 160 -0.73 10.70 -6.62
C ALA A 160 0.35 9.95 -7.42
N GLN A 161 0.04 8.70 -7.78
CA GLN A 161 0.85 7.92 -8.73
C GLN A 161 2.30 7.74 -8.24
N CYS A 162 2.45 7.44 -6.94
CA CYS A 162 3.70 7.50 -6.19
C CYS A 162 4.88 6.84 -6.91
N HIS A 163 4.81 5.55 -7.27
CA HIS A 163 5.95 4.82 -7.85
C HIS A 163 6.42 5.35 -9.21
N PRO A 164 5.56 5.50 -10.25
CA PRO A 164 5.97 6.15 -11.48
C PRO A 164 6.57 7.54 -11.24
N ARG A 165 5.95 8.35 -10.39
CA ARG A 165 6.39 9.72 -10.13
C ARG A 165 7.77 9.77 -9.46
N MET A 166 8.02 8.89 -8.48
CA MET A 166 9.34 8.73 -7.88
C MET A 166 10.41 8.39 -8.92
N LEU A 167 10.12 7.53 -9.91
CA LEU A 167 11.08 7.20 -10.97
C LEU A 167 11.42 8.39 -11.87
N TYR A 168 10.48 9.29 -12.13
CA TYR A 168 10.76 10.55 -12.82
C TYR A 168 11.62 11.47 -11.95
N HIS A 169 11.26 11.65 -10.67
CA HIS A 169 11.99 12.52 -9.76
C HIS A 169 13.43 12.04 -9.48
N GLU A 170 13.68 10.74 -9.38
CA GLU A 170 15.03 10.16 -9.30
C GLU A 170 15.93 10.54 -10.51
N ARG A 171 15.33 10.92 -11.64
CA ARG A 171 16.01 11.39 -12.86
C ARG A 171 15.97 12.92 -13.02
N ASP A 172 15.57 13.63 -11.98
CA ASP A 172 15.34 15.07 -11.99
C ASP A 172 14.33 15.53 -13.08
N LEU A 173 13.41 14.64 -13.45
CA LEU A 173 12.30 14.94 -14.36
C LEU A 173 11.05 15.26 -13.55
N PRO A 174 10.17 16.16 -14.01
CA PRO A 174 9.03 16.61 -13.20
C PRO A 174 7.93 15.55 -13.06
N GLY A 175 7.81 14.62 -14.02
CA GLY A 175 6.73 13.61 -14.00
C GLY A 175 5.33 14.23 -14.07
N ASP A 176 5.18 15.40 -14.71
CA ASP A 176 3.94 16.17 -14.73
C ASP A 176 2.76 15.43 -15.32
N GLY A 177 1.56 15.83 -14.89
CA GLY A 177 0.31 15.31 -15.40
C GLY A 177 -0.04 13.91 -14.90
N GLU A 178 -0.88 13.25 -15.70
CA GLU A 178 -1.47 11.95 -15.38
C GLU A 178 -0.62 10.81 -16.00
N LEU A 179 0.21 10.17 -15.18
CA LEU A 179 1.15 9.10 -15.54
C LEU A 179 0.53 7.72 -15.88
N TYR A 180 -0.79 7.62 -16.00
CA TYR A 180 -1.56 6.44 -16.42
C TYR A 180 -2.52 6.77 -17.58
N THR A 181 -2.44 7.99 -18.13
CA THR A 181 -3.21 8.42 -19.29
C THR A 181 -2.34 8.30 -20.54
N VAL A 182 -2.47 7.19 -21.26
CA VAL A 182 -1.74 6.90 -22.50
C VAL A 182 -2.48 7.54 -23.69
N PRO A 183 -1.86 8.45 -24.45
CA PRO A 183 -2.54 9.19 -25.53
C PRO A 183 -3.25 8.31 -26.56
N GLU A 184 -2.62 7.20 -26.96
CA GLU A 184 -3.18 6.26 -27.93
C GLU A 184 -4.43 5.56 -27.41
N ILE A 185 -4.50 5.32 -26.10
CA ILE A 185 -5.68 4.73 -25.46
C ILE A 185 -6.80 5.77 -25.31
N VAL A 186 -6.46 7.01 -25.00
CA VAL A 186 -7.43 8.11 -25.00
C VAL A 186 -8.04 8.31 -26.39
N ALA A 187 -7.21 8.28 -27.44
CA ALA A 187 -7.69 8.37 -28.82
C ALA A 187 -8.64 7.21 -29.16
N TYR A 188 -8.31 5.99 -28.74
CA TYR A 188 -9.18 4.82 -28.89
C TYR A 188 -10.50 4.95 -28.13
N GLU A 189 -10.49 5.46 -26.89
CA GLU A 189 -11.72 5.73 -26.13
C GLU A 189 -12.64 6.70 -26.88
N ILE A 190 -12.08 7.77 -27.44
CA ILE A 190 -12.83 8.75 -28.24
C ILE A 190 -13.39 8.11 -29.52
N GLU A 191 -12.56 7.39 -30.28
CA GLU A 191 -12.95 6.75 -31.55
C GLU A 191 -14.08 5.72 -31.35
N THR A 192 -14.03 4.98 -30.23
CA THR A 192 -14.99 3.92 -29.92
C THR A 192 -16.17 4.38 -29.05
N GLY A 193 -16.26 5.68 -28.75
CA GLY A 193 -17.35 6.25 -27.94
C GLY A 193 -17.39 5.73 -26.51
N LYS A 194 -16.23 5.37 -25.93
CA LYS A 194 -16.09 4.98 -24.53
C LYS A 194 -15.96 6.21 -23.64
N GLU A 195 -16.44 6.09 -22.41
CA GLU A 195 -16.25 7.14 -21.40
C GLU A 195 -14.75 7.39 -21.15
N PRO A 196 -14.34 8.65 -20.91
CA PRO A 196 -12.95 8.96 -20.61
C PRO A 196 -12.42 8.14 -19.43
N ARG A 197 -11.20 7.62 -19.56
CA ARG A 197 -10.49 6.83 -18.54
C ARG A 197 -11.11 5.44 -18.28
N THR A 198 -11.97 4.94 -19.16
CA THR A 198 -12.50 3.56 -19.13
C THR A 198 -11.38 2.53 -18.95
N TYR A 199 -10.28 2.67 -19.69
CA TYR A 199 -9.17 1.71 -19.67
C TYR A 199 -8.02 2.09 -18.73
N ARG A 200 -8.10 3.26 -18.07
CA ARG A 200 -7.08 3.69 -17.11
C ARG A 200 -6.76 2.63 -16.02
N PRO A 201 -7.73 1.88 -15.46
CA PRO A 201 -7.41 0.83 -14.48
C PRO A 201 -6.45 -0.23 -15.01
N CYS A 202 -6.60 -0.67 -16.27
CA CYS A 202 -5.69 -1.66 -16.86
C CYS A 202 -4.31 -1.06 -17.15
N ILE A 203 -4.25 0.20 -17.58
CA ILE A 203 -2.98 0.92 -17.76
C ILE A 203 -2.21 1.03 -16.44
N LYS A 204 -2.89 1.48 -15.37
CA LYS A 204 -2.29 1.53 -14.03
C LYS A 204 -1.76 0.17 -13.60
N TRP A 205 -2.55 -0.89 -13.79
CA TRP A 205 -2.15 -2.24 -13.41
C TRP A 205 -0.93 -2.74 -14.21
N LEU A 206 -0.91 -2.54 -15.52
CA LEU A 206 0.22 -2.90 -16.39
C LEU A 206 1.49 -2.12 -16.02
N THR A 207 1.39 -0.80 -15.83
CA THR A 207 2.54 0.04 -15.40
C THR A 207 3.10 -0.45 -14.06
N GLN A 208 2.25 -0.79 -13.09
CA GLN A 208 2.70 -1.33 -11.81
C GLN A 208 3.37 -2.70 -11.97
N ILE A 209 2.90 -3.57 -12.85
CA ILE A 209 3.59 -4.84 -13.16
C ILE A 209 4.93 -4.59 -13.82
N LEU A 210 5.02 -3.66 -14.76
CA LEU A 210 6.28 -3.31 -15.41
C LEU A 210 7.29 -2.80 -14.38
N ILE A 211 6.90 -1.98 -13.41
CA ILE A 211 7.80 -1.48 -12.35
C ILE A 211 8.20 -2.58 -11.36
N ASN A 212 7.26 -3.43 -10.93
CA ASN A 212 7.48 -4.40 -9.86
C ASN A 212 8.03 -5.75 -10.35
N GLY A 213 7.70 -6.16 -11.57
CA GLY A 213 7.98 -7.48 -12.10
C GLY A 213 9.44 -7.64 -12.53
N ARG A 214 9.97 -8.86 -12.41
CA ARG A 214 11.12 -9.35 -13.20
C ARG A 214 10.56 -10.32 -14.24
N GLY A 215 9.79 -9.82 -15.21
CA GLY A 215 9.04 -10.73 -16.09
C GLY A 215 8.13 -10.08 -17.12
N ARG A 216 7.23 -10.91 -17.65
CA ARG A 216 6.29 -10.61 -18.74
C ARG A 216 4.90 -10.28 -18.17
N PRO A 217 4.37 -9.06 -18.32
CA PRO A 217 3.03 -8.71 -17.84
C PRO A 217 1.94 -9.66 -18.34
N GLU A 218 2.14 -10.26 -19.51
CA GLU A 218 1.24 -11.23 -20.13
C GLU A 218 1.11 -12.55 -19.34
N ALA A 219 2.01 -12.81 -18.39
CA ALA A 219 1.98 -14.00 -17.53
C ALA A 219 1.23 -13.75 -16.19
N VAL A 220 0.76 -12.53 -15.95
CA VAL A 220 0.02 -12.18 -14.73
C VAL A 220 -1.46 -12.11 -15.07
N GLU A 221 -2.27 -12.85 -14.33
CA GLU A 221 -3.72 -12.80 -14.50
C GLU A 221 -4.25 -11.43 -14.04
N PRO A 222 -5.06 -10.73 -14.85
CA PRO A 222 -5.64 -9.46 -14.47
C PRO A 222 -6.66 -9.64 -13.34
N PRO A 223 -6.81 -8.63 -12.46
CA PRO A 223 -7.91 -8.59 -11.50
C PRO A 223 -9.26 -8.63 -12.24
N GLY A 224 -10.13 -9.58 -11.84
CA GLY A 224 -11.53 -9.78 -12.27
C GLY A 224 -12.06 -8.92 -13.44
N ASP A 225 -12.96 -8.00 -13.13
CA ASP A 225 -13.75 -7.14 -14.01
C ASP A 225 -12.97 -6.04 -14.75
N MET A 226 -11.63 -6.14 -14.78
CA MET A 226 -10.78 -5.16 -15.42
C MET A 226 -11.00 -5.13 -16.93
N LEU A 227 -11.38 -3.96 -17.44
CA LEU A 227 -11.59 -3.75 -18.87
C LEU A 227 -10.26 -3.51 -19.59
N PHE A 228 -10.09 -4.23 -20.69
CA PHE A 228 -9.02 -4.03 -21.66
C PHE A 228 -9.61 -3.51 -22.97
N PRO A 229 -8.87 -2.69 -23.74
CA PRO A 229 -9.30 -2.30 -25.09
C PRO A 229 -9.39 -3.56 -25.97
N PRO A 230 -10.59 -4.01 -26.35
CA PRO A 230 -10.79 -5.35 -26.93
C PRO A 230 -10.08 -5.53 -28.28
N ASP A 231 -9.93 -4.46 -29.06
CA ASP A 231 -9.36 -4.52 -30.41
C ASP A 231 -7.87 -4.21 -30.46
N ILE A 232 -7.24 -3.95 -29.31
CA ILE A 232 -5.82 -3.64 -29.21
C ILE A 232 -5.11 -4.82 -28.52
N PRO A 233 -4.22 -5.53 -29.22
CA PRO A 233 -3.45 -6.60 -28.61
C PRO A 233 -2.68 -6.11 -27.38
N LEU A 234 -2.67 -6.89 -26.29
CA LEU A 234 -2.04 -6.51 -25.02
C LEU A 234 -0.60 -6.04 -25.18
N LYS A 235 0.19 -6.72 -26.03
CA LYS A 235 1.57 -6.33 -26.35
C LYS A 235 1.68 -4.90 -26.89
N ARG A 236 0.68 -4.46 -27.67
CA ARG A 236 0.62 -3.10 -28.22
C ARG A 236 0.26 -2.08 -27.14
N VAL A 237 -0.66 -2.42 -26.23
CA VAL A 237 -0.96 -1.59 -25.04
C VAL A 237 0.31 -1.39 -24.20
N ILE A 238 1.05 -2.47 -23.93
CA ILE A 238 2.34 -2.40 -23.22
C ILE A 238 3.32 -1.50 -23.97
N GLY A 239 3.42 -1.63 -25.29
CA GLY A 239 4.29 -0.77 -26.10
C GLY A 239 3.94 0.72 -26.01
N PHE A 240 2.66 1.07 -25.93
CA PHE A 240 2.24 2.47 -25.71
C PHE A 240 2.63 2.97 -24.32
N ILE A 241 2.49 2.14 -23.28
CA ILE A 241 2.96 2.47 -21.92
C ILE A 241 4.46 2.71 -21.90
N GLU A 242 5.24 1.84 -22.55
CA GLU A 242 6.70 1.97 -22.65
C GLU A 242 7.13 3.21 -23.44
N ALA A 243 6.42 3.55 -24.52
CA ALA A 243 6.69 4.75 -25.29
C ALA A 243 6.41 6.02 -24.48
N MET A 244 5.26 6.09 -23.79
CA MET A 244 4.92 7.21 -22.90
C MET A 244 5.94 7.38 -21.78
N HIS A 245 6.40 6.27 -21.20
CA HIS A 245 7.35 6.25 -20.08
C HIS A 245 8.79 6.00 -20.51
N GLN A 246 9.15 6.34 -21.76
CA GLN A 246 10.51 6.16 -22.27
C GLN A 246 11.60 6.69 -21.30
N PRO A 247 11.43 7.86 -20.63
CA PRO A 247 12.45 8.37 -19.70
C PRO A 247 12.73 7.48 -18.48
N ILE A 248 11.80 6.59 -18.09
CA ILE A 248 11.93 5.68 -16.95
C ILE A 248 11.94 4.20 -17.36
N ALA A 249 12.00 3.91 -18.67
CA ALA A 249 11.81 2.57 -19.21
C ALA A 249 12.92 1.57 -18.79
N ASP A 250 14.10 2.06 -18.47
CA ASP A 250 15.21 1.29 -17.88
C ASP A 250 14.89 0.75 -16.48
N SER A 251 13.87 1.30 -15.81
CA SER A 251 13.37 0.81 -14.53
C SER A 251 12.35 -0.31 -14.70
N PHE A 252 11.77 -0.48 -15.89
CA PHE A 252 10.81 -1.55 -16.15
C PHE A 252 11.48 -2.92 -16.18
N ARG A 253 10.77 -3.91 -15.65
CA ARG A 253 11.15 -5.32 -15.56
C ARG A 253 12.39 -5.60 -14.70
N THR A 254 12.83 -4.64 -13.89
CA THR A 254 14.00 -4.77 -13.01
C THR A 254 13.66 -5.24 -11.60
N GLY A 255 12.40 -5.09 -11.19
CA GLY A 255 11.99 -5.20 -9.79
C GLY A 255 12.22 -3.93 -8.96
N ALA A 256 12.32 -2.77 -9.62
CA ALA A 256 12.48 -1.44 -8.99
C ALA A 256 11.44 -1.16 -7.89
N GLY A 257 10.24 -1.74 -8.00
CA GLY A 257 9.17 -1.56 -7.01
C GLY A 257 9.59 -1.79 -5.56
N LEU A 258 10.41 -2.80 -5.24
CA LEU A 258 10.85 -3.03 -3.86
C LEU A 258 11.82 -1.94 -3.35
N ARG A 259 12.63 -1.36 -4.23
CA ARG A 259 13.50 -0.22 -3.90
C ARG A 259 12.65 1.04 -3.72
N LEU A 260 11.63 1.26 -4.57
CA LEU A 260 10.70 2.39 -4.39
C LEU A 260 9.92 2.28 -3.07
N MET A 261 9.46 1.08 -2.72
CA MET A 261 8.83 0.80 -1.42
C MET A 261 9.76 1.09 -0.24
N ARG A 262 11.08 0.98 -0.44
CA ARG A 262 12.08 1.34 0.59
C ARG A 262 12.05 2.82 0.89
N THR A 263 12.08 3.66 -0.14
CA THR A 263 11.97 5.11 0.00
C THR A 263 10.61 5.52 0.57
N GLU A 264 9.51 4.96 0.06
CA GLU A 264 8.14 5.16 0.58
C GLU A 264 8.04 4.81 2.07
N SER A 265 8.63 3.69 2.45
CA SER A 265 8.68 3.23 3.84
C SER A 265 9.43 4.18 4.76
N ASP A 266 10.57 4.74 4.33
CA ASP A 266 11.30 5.70 5.14
C ASP A 266 10.52 6.98 5.37
N ILE A 267 9.82 7.46 4.34
CA ILE A 267 8.90 8.60 4.46
C ILE A 267 7.81 8.27 5.48
N ALA A 268 7.16 7.12 5.34
CA ALA A 268 6.08 6.73 6.24
C ALA A 268 6.56 6.56 7.68
N PHE A 269 7.73 5.97 7.89
CA PHE A 269 8.30 5.76 9.21
C PHE A 269 8.66 7.09 9.89
N GLU A 270 9.25 8.03 9.16
CA GLU A 270 9.58 9.37 9.65
C GLU A 270 8.32 10.17 10.02
N ILE A 271 7.29 10.15 9.16
CA ILE A 271 6.02 10.85 9.41
C ILE A 271 5.37 10.33 10.69
N VAL A 272 5.25 9.00 10.83
CA VAL A 272 4.60 8.39 11.99
C VAL A 272 5.38 8.65 13.27
N ALA A 273 6.71 8.48 13.25
CA ALA A 273 7.57 8.76 14.40
C ALA A 273 7.51 10.23 14.83
N THR A 274 7.49 11.16 13.87
CA THR A 274 7.40 12.60 14.14
C THR A 274 6.03 12.98 14.70
N ALA A 275 4.93 12.46 14.14
CA ALA A 275 3.59 12.71 14.67
C ALA A 275 3.45 12.23 16.12
N MET A 276 3.95 11.01 16.41
CA MET A 276 4.01 10.48 17.77
C MET A 276 4.81 11.40 18.70
N ALA A 277 6.00 11.85 18.28
CA ALA A 277 6.84 12.75 19.09
C ALA A 277 6.17 14.12 19.34
N GLU A 278 5.34 14.58 18.40
CA GLU A 278 4.51 15.79 18.53
C GLU A 278 3.19 15.56 19.29
N GLY A 279 2.89 14.32 19.68
CA GLY A 279 1.72 13.98 20.49
C GLY A 279 0.40 13.87 19.73
N TRP A 280 0.43 13.57 18.42
CA TRP A 280 -0.77 13.34 17.61
C TRP A 280 -0.64 12.11 16.72
N THR A 281 -1.77 11.62 16.20
CA THR A 281 -1.85 10.29 15.58
C THR A 281 -1.95 10.38 14.06
N VAL A 282 -1.09 9.63 13.36
CA VAL A 282 -1.14 9.43 11.91
C VAL A 282 -1.13 7.95 11.60
N LEU A 283 -2.19 7.41 11.00
CA LEU A 283 -2.26 6.01 10.63
C LEU A 283 -1.72 5.81 9.20
N PRO A 284 -0.59 5.10 9.00
CA PRO A 284 -0.06 4.85 7.66
C PRO A 284 -0.88 3.79 6.92
N VAL A 285 -1.05 3.95 5.61
CA VAL A 285 -1.61 2.97 4.67
C VAL A 285 -0.73 2.98 3.42
N HIS A 286 0.41 2.30 3.49
CA HIS A 286 1.44 2.34 2.44
C HIS A 286 1.87 3.78 2.10
N ASP A 287 1.48 4.32 0.94
CA ASP A 287 1.76 5.66 0.46
C ASP A 287 0.69 6.72 0.82
N SER A 288 -0.34 6.35 1.59
CA SER A 288 -1.32 7.27 2.17
C SER A 288 -1.29 7.28 3.70
N PHE A 289 -1.89 8.32 4.29
CA PHE A 289 -1.86 8.59 5.73
C PHE A 289 -3.19 9.16 6.20
N ILE A 290 -3.71 8.63 7.31
CA ILE A 290 -4.98 9.04 7.93
C ILE A 290 -4.68 9.82 9.21
N THR A 291 -5.29 10.99 9.39
CA THR A 291 -5.18 11.79 10.61
C THR A 291 -6.48 12.56 10.87
N THR A 292 -6.63 13.17 12.04
CA THR A 292 -7.74 14.10 12.32
C THR A 292 -7.70 15.33 11.42
N ILE A 293 -8.87 15.89 11.10
CA ILE A 293 -9.01 17.01 10.14
C ILE A 293 -8.16 18.23 10.54
N ASP A 294 -8.05 18.55 11.84
CA ASP A 294 -7.25 19.67 12.36
C ASP A 294 -5.74 19.52 12.10
N ARG A 295 -5.28 18.29 11.83
CA ARG A 295 -3.87 17.97 11.54
C ARG A 295 -3.55 17.83 10.07
N ARG A 296 -4.53 18.01 9.18
CA ARG A 296 -4.37 17.86 7.72
C ARG A 296 -3.17 18.65 7.18
N ASP A 297 -3.07 19.93 7.50
CA ASP A 297 -2.03 20.80 6.94
C ASP A 297 -0.64 20.44 7.49
N ARG A 298 -0.56 20.04 8.77
CA ARG A 298 0.69 19.56 9.37
C ARG A 298 1.15 18.26 8.71
N LEU A 299 0.23 17.30 8.53
CA LEU A 299 0.52 16.06 7.82
C LEU A 299 0.97 16.32 6.39
N LYS A 300 0.27 17.20 5.66
CA LYS A 300 0.63 17.55 4.29
C LYS A 300 2.04 18.15 4.21
N ALA A 301 2.38 19.08 5.11
CA ALA A 301 3.72 19.65 5.18
C ALA A 301 4.78 18.56 5.42
N MET A 302 4.57 17.66 6.38
CA MET A 302 5.50 16.55 6.65
C MET A 302 5.64 15.60 5.46
N MET A 303 4.55 15.31 4.75
CA MET A 303 4.59 14.53 3.51
C MET A 303 5.44 15.21 2.43
N VAL A 304 5.26 16.53 2.23
CA VAL A 304 6.09 17.31 1.30
C VAL A 304 7.55 17.28 1.72
N ASP A 305 7.85 17.64 2.96
CA ASP A 305 9.23 17.76 3.47
C ASP A 305 9.98 16.43 3.36
N ALA A 306 9.38 15.33 3.83
CA ALA A 306 10.01 14.01 3.82
C ALA A 306 10.25 13.48 2.39
N TYR A 307 9.37 13.83 1.45
CA TYR A 307 9.49 13.46 0.05
C TYR A 307 10.56 14.31 -0.66
N VAL A 308 10.52 15.63 -0.50
CA VAL A 308 11.51 16.57 -1.08
C VAL A 308 12.92 16.24 -0.59
N TRP A 309 13.07 15.96 0.71
CA TRP A 309 14.37 15.56 1.28
C TRP A 309 15.00 14.36 0.56
N ARG A 310 14.19 13.40 0.12
CA ARG A 310 14.66 12.14 -0.49
C ARG A 310 14.76 12.20 -2.00
N LEU A 311 13.92 13.00 -2.66
CA LEU A 311 13.72 12.95 -4.11
C LEU A 311 13.94 14.31 -4.79
N GLY A 312 14.24 15.37 -4.03
CA GLY A 312 14.60 16.70 -4.54
C GLY A 312 13.46 17.46 -5.23
N ARG A 313 12.24 16.93 -5.26
CA ARG A 313 11.07 17.51 -5.93
C ARG A 313 9.82 17.36 -5.08
N GLU A 314 8.86 18.26 -5.26
CA GLU A 314 7.59 18.19 -4.53
C GLU A 314 6.74 16.99 -5.00
N PRO A 315 6.04 16.31 -4.07
CA PRO A 315 5.08 15.29 -4.43
C PRO A 315 3.79 15.91 -4.99
N VAL A 316 3.05 15.12 -5.76
CA VAL A 316 1.66 15.43 -6.13
C VAL A 316 0.75 14.63 -5.22
N PHE A 317 -0.32 15.24 -4.72
CA PHE A 317 -1.34 14.59 -3.92
C PHE A 317 -2.56 14.25 -4.78
N LYS A 318 -3.31 13.21 -4.42
CA LYS A 318 -4.63 12.98 -5.02
C LYS A 318 -5.58 14.12 -4.63
N ASP A 319 -6.41 14.54 -5.58
CA ASP A 319 -7.53 15.45 -5.32
C ASP A 319 -8.60 14.71 -4.52
N ASN A 320 -8.39 14.59 -3.22
CA ASN A 320 -9.39 14.05 -2.32
C ASN A 320 -10.39 15.18 -2.04
N ILE A 321 -11.49 15.20 -2.81
CA ILE A 321 -12.70 15.93 -2.39
C ILE A 321 -13.05 15.36 -1.02
N ILE A 322 -12.95 16.19 0.02
CA ILE A 322 -13.47 15.89 1.35
C ILE A 322 -14.95 15.56 1.12
N LYS A 323 -15.33 14.28 1.21
CA LYS A 323 -16.71 13.84 1.07
C LYS A 323 -17.51 14.22 2.30
#